data_AF-A0A2N0ZUV0-F1
#
_entry.id   AF-A0A2N0ZUV0-F1
#
_cell.length_a   1.000
_cell.length_b   1.000
_cell.length_c   1.000
_cell.angle_alpha   90.00
_cell.angle_beta   90.00
_cell.angle_gamma   90.00
#
_symmetry.space_group_name_H-M   'P 1'
#
loop_
_entity.id
_entity.type
_entity.pdbx_description
1 polymer ?
#
loop_
_entity_poly.entity_id
_entity_poly.type
_entity_poly.pdbx_seq_one_letter_code
_entity_poly.pdbx_strand_id
1 'polypeptide(L)'
;MHRNFNSVIVSTVAVFIVMVLASIEPLEWSSYLLHQLGTLLFLALMLFAYRYWHISSRSYALASIFLLIHIIGARYLYSYVPYDNWTERLFGISLNELFGWQRNMYDRLVHFSYGLLLFNAMVESSKSIFKISSIKLLVAIALMINMSSSLLYELLEWGIAATLSPEAAEAYNGQQGDIWDAHKDMALALLGGLIAAGILLFKASIQTRSFKQ
;
A
#
# COMPACT_ATOMS: atom_id res chain seq x y z
N MET A 1 -17.90 5.23 -13.70
CA MET A 1 -16.87 4.35 -13.11
C MET A 1 -17.06 2.98 -13.74
N HIS A 2 -16.06 2.47 -14.47
CA HIS A 2 -16.17 1.15 -15.10
C HIS A 2 -16.05 0.07 -14.01
N ARG A 3 -17.12 -0.73 -13.87
CA ARG A 3 -17.19 -1.88 -12.96
C ARG A 3 -17.27 -3.14 -13.81
N ASN A 4 -16.17 -3.87 -13.86
CA ASN A 4 -16.03 -5.17 -14.48
C ASN A 4 -15.83 -6.21 -13.37
N PHE A 5 -16.83 -7.07 -13.20
CA PHE A 5 -16.84 -8.09 -12.15
C PHE A 5 -15.75 -9.16 -12.35
N ASN A 6 -15.45 -9.52 -13.61
CA ASN A 6 -14.41 -10.50 -13.92
C ASN A 6 -13.03 -10.00 -13.48
N SER A 7 -12.75 -8.71 -13.66
CA SER A 7 -11.49 -8.11 -13.17
C SER A 7 -11.36 -8.21 -11.66
N VAL A 8 -12.45 -8.02 -10.91
CA VAL A 8 -12.44 -8.14 -9.44
C VAL A 8 -12.16 -9.57 -9.05
N ILE A 9 -12.88 -10.54 -9.63
CA ILE A 9 -12.65 -11.97 -9.36
C ILE A 9 -11.19 -12.35 -9.62
N VAL A 10 -10.65 -12.00 -10.80
CA VAL A 10 -9.27 -12.34 -11.17
C VAL A 10 -8.28 -11.75 -10.17
N SER A 11 -8.44 -10.47 -9.80
CA SER A 11 -7.58 -9.83 -8.81
C SER A 11 -7.69 -10.47 -7.42
N THR A 12 -8.90 -10.80 -6.95
CA THR A 12 -9.11 -11.49 -5.67
C THR A 12 -8.48 -12.88 -5.66
N VAL A 13 -8.69 -13.67 -6.73
CA VAL A 13 -8.11 -15.02 -6.86
C VAL A 13 -6.58 -14.96 -6.89
N ALA A 14 -6.00 -13.99 -7.60
CA ALA A 14 -4.55 -13.81 -7.63
C ALA A 14 -3.99 -13.52 -6.22
N VAL A 15 -4.64 -12.65 -5.45
CA VAL A 15 -4.27 -12.36 -4.05
C VAL A 15 -4.31 -13.63 -3.20
N PHE A 16 -5.39 -14.43 -3.29
CA PHE A 16 -5.50 -15.68 -2.53
C PHE A 16 -4.43 -16.71 -2.91
N ILE A 17 -4.15 -16.89 -4.20
CA ILE A 17 -3.10 -17.82 -4.65
C ILE A 17 -1.75 -17.41 -4.07
N VAL A 18 -1.39 -16.12 -4.18
CA VAL A 18 -0.11 -15.62 -3.66
C VAL A 18 -0.05 -15.71 -2.13
N MET A 19 -1.15 -15.47 -1.41
CA MET A 19 -1.25 -15.66 0.04
C MET A 19 -1.03 -17.13 0.46
N VAL A 20 -1.61 -18.09 -0.29
CA VAL A 20 -1.41 -19.52 -0.02
C VAL A 20 0.06 -19.90 -0.26
N LEU A 21 0.64 -19.47 -1.37
CA LEU A 21 2.06 -19.70 -1.67
C LEU A 21 2.98 -19.05 -0.63
N ALA A 22 2.65 -17.84 -0.17
CA ALA A 22 3.40 -17.12 0.86
C ALA A 22 3.35 -17.81 2.22
N SER A 23 2.33 -18.64 2.47
CA SER A 23 2.17 -19.41 3.72
C SER A 23 3.02 -20.68 3.77
N ILE A 24 3.72 -21.03 2.69
CA ILE A 24 4.61 -22.19 2.66
C ILE A 24 5.90 -21.81 3.40
N GLU A 25 6.07 -22.32 4.63
CA GLU A 25 7.27 -22.14 5.46
C GLU A 25 7.66 -20.65 5.62
N PRO A 26 6.83 -19.82 6.27
CA PRO A 26 7.21 -18.44 6.59
C PRO A 26 8.37 -18.43 7.60
N LEU A 27 9.13 -17.32 7.65
CA LEU A 27 10.29 -17.17 8.55
C LEU A 27 9.92 -17.32 10.03
N GLU A 28 8.78 -16.75 10.43
CA GLU A 28 8.26 -16.83 11.80
C GLU A 28 6.73 -16.77 11.73
N TRP A 29 6.07 -17.74 12.33
CA TRP A 29 4.61 -17.92 12.18
C TRP A 29 3.81 -16.83 12.89
N SER A 30 4.21 -16.38 14.09
CA SER A 30 3.40 -15.46 14.89
C SER A 30 3.29 -14.08 14.24
N SER A 31 4.41 -13.47 13.83
CA SER A 31 4.47 -12.22 13.09
C SER A 31 3.84 -12.36 11.71
N TYR A 32 4.10 -13.47 10.99
CA TYR A 32 3.48 -13.74 9.69
C TYR A 32 1.94 -13.73 9.79
N LEU A 33 1.37 -14.45 10.76
CA LEU A 33 -0.08 -14.51 10.96
C LEU A 33 -0.67 -13.14 11.30
N LEU A 34 0.04 -12.30 12.05
CA LEU A 34 -0.40 -10.94 12.36
C LEU A 34 -0.48 -10.07 11.09
N HIS A 35 0.50 -10.15 10.20
CA HIS A 35 0.44 -9.46 8.90
C HIS A 35 -0.65 -10.04 7.97
N GLN A 36 -0.88 -11.36 8.01
CA GLN A 36 -1.96 -11.98 7.23
C GLN A 36 -3.35 -11.59 7.73
N LEU A 37 -3.53 -11.40 9.04
CA LEU A 37 -4.76 -10.83 9.57
C LEU A 37 -5.02 -9.44 8.99
N GLY A 38 -4.00 -8.57 8.95
CA GLY A 38 -4.08 -7.27 8.28
C GLY A 38 -4.46 -7.39 6.80
N THR A 39 -3.90 -8.37 6.09
CA THR A 39 -4.21 -8.67 4.69
C THR A 39 -5.67 -9.04 4.48
N LEU A 40 -6.22 -9.92 5.33
CA LEU A 40 -7.62 -10.35 5.26
C LEU A 40 -8.58 -9.20 5.59
N LEU A 41 -8.26 -8.38 6.61
CA LEU A 41 -9.05 -7.19 6.97
C LEU A 41 -9.07 -6.19 5.81
N PHE A 42 -7.93 -5.94 5.18
CA PHE A 42 -7.86 -5.04 4.03
C PHE A 42 -8.60 -5.59 2.80
N LEU A 43 -8.51 -6.90 2.53
CA LEU A 43 -9.28 -7.53 1.45
C LEU A 43 -10.79 -7.41 1.68
N ALA A 44 -11.26 -7.59 2.92
CA ALA A 44 -12.65 -7.37 3.30
C ALA A 44 -13.07 -5.91 3.09
N LEU A 45 -12.22 -4.95 3.48
CA LEU A 45 -12.43 -3.52 3.24
C LEU A 45 -12.51 -3.20 1.74
N MET A 46 -11.65 -3.79 0.91
CA MET A 46 -11.68 -3.60 -0.55
C MET A 46 -13.00 -4.10 -1.16
N LEU A 47 -13.47 -5.29 -0.76
CA LEU A 47 -14.75 -5.85 -1.22
C LEU A 47 -15.92 -4.98 -0.77
N PHE A 48 -15.89 -4.52 0.48
CA PHE A 48 -16.87 -3.58 1.02
C PHE A 48 -16.87 -2.26 0.24
N ALA A 49 -15.71 -1.65 0.03
CA ALA A 49 -15.55 -0.42 -0.72
C ALA A 49 -16.01 -0.58 -2.17
N TYR A 50 -15.73 -1.72 -2.81
CA TYR A 50 -16.23 -2.00 -4.15
C TYR A 50 -17.75 -2.10 -4.17
N ARG A 51 -18.36 -2.73 -3.17
CA ARG A 51 -19.81 -2.94 -3.09
C ARG A 51 -20.60 -1.69 -2.69
N TYR A 52 -20.09 -0.89 -1.76
CA TYR A 52 -20.82 0.18 -1.09
C TYR A 52 -20.24 1.58 -1.32
N TRP A 53 -18.92 1.70 -1.44
CA TRP A 53 -18.26 2.97 -1.76
C TRP A 53 -17.98 3.14 -3.25
N HIS A 54 -18.40 2.17 -4.06
CA HIS A 54 -18.39 2.23 -5.51
C HIS A 54 -17.02 2.52 -6.14
N ILE A 55 -15.91 2.06 -5.53
CA ILE A 55 -14.60 2.11 -6.18
C ILE A 55 -14.62 1.33 -7.51
N SER A 56 -13.83 1.78 -8.48
CA SER A 56 -13.76 1.17 -9.81
C SER A 56 -12.98 -0.14 -9.80
N SER A 57 -13.17 -0.98 -10.82
CA SER A 57 -12.38 -2.22 -10.97
C SER A 57 -10.89 -1.94 -11.14
N ARG A 58 -10.54 -0.78 -11.70
CA ARG A 58 -9.15 -0.33 -11.80
C ARG A 58 -8.56 -0.06 -10.41
N SER A 59 -9.26 0.71 -9.58
CA SER A 59 -8.83 0.98 -8.21
C SER A 59 -8.75 -0.30 -7.38
N TYR A 60 -9.70 -1.23 -7.57
CA TYR A 60 -9.66 -2.54 -6.95
C TYR A 60 -8.40 -3.32 -7.37
N ALA A 61 -8.09 -3.37 -8.67
CA ALA A 61 -6.90 -4.05 -9.18
C ALA A 61 -5.59 -3.42 -8.67
N LEU A 62 -5.51 -2.08 -8.59
CA LEU A 62 -4.36 -1.40 -7.99
C LEU A 62 -4.22 -1.72 -6.51
N ALA A 63 -5.34 -1.76 -5.77
CA ALA A 63 -5.34 -2.18 -4.37
C ALA A 63 -4.95 -3.65 -4.20
N SER A 64 -5.30 -4.52 -5.14
CA SER A 64 -4.81 -5.90 -5.16
C SER A 64 -3.31 -5.97 -5.42
N ILE A 65 -2.74 -5.14 -6.31
CA ILE A 65 -1.28 -5.05 -6.50
C ILE A 65 -0.60 -4.62 -5.20
N PHE A 66 -1.15 -3.63 -4.49
CA PHE A 66 -0.67 -3.25 -3.17
C PHE A 66 -0.70 -4.44 -2.19
N LEU A 67 -1.80 -5.21 -2.14
CA LEU A 67 -1.86 -6.42 -1.32
C LEU A 67 -0.81 -7.47 -1.69
N LEU A 68 -0.48 -7.64 -2.97
CA LEU A 68 0.58 -8.56 -3.39
C LEU A 68 1.95 -8.10 -2.87
N ILE A 69 2.23 -6.79 -2.92
CA ILE A 69 3.45 -6.20 -2.35
C ILE A 69 3.49 -6.45 -0.83
N HIS A 70 2.37 -6.23 -0.14
CA HIS A 70 2.22 -6.50 1.30
C HIS A 70 2.45 -7.97 1.66
N ILE A 71 1.86 -8.92 0.92
CA ILE A 71 2.01 -10.37 1.18
C ILE A 71 3.46 -10.81 1.01
N ILE A 72 4.17 -10.28 0.01
CA ILE A 72 5.62 -10.52 -0.13
C ILE A 72 6.37 -9.98 1.08
N GLY A 73 6.04 -8.76 1.54
CA GLY A 73 6.58 -8.18 2.77
C GLY A 73 6.37 -9.11 3.96
N ALA A 74 5.12 -9.48 4.22
CA ALA A 74 4.72 -10.37 5.31
C ALA A 74 5.48 -11.71 5.30
N ARG A 75 5.64 -12.36 4.13
CA ARG A 75 6.39 -13.62 4.00
C ARG A 75 7.81 -13.52 4.55
N TYR A 76 8.46 -12.39 4.29
CA TYR A 76 9.84 -12.13 4.69
C TYR A 76 9.94 -11.14 5.86
N LEU A 77 8.86 -10.93 6.60
CA LEU A 77 8.78 -9.99 7.73
C LEU A 77 9.33 -8.59 7.41
N TYR A 78 9.16 -8.15 6.16
CA TYR A 78 9.60 -6.87 5.57
C TYR A 78 11.12 -6.70 5.52
N SER A 79 11.83 -6.88 6.63
CA SER A 79 13.28 -6.74 6.77
C SER A 79 14.10 -7.75 5.98
N TYR A 80 13.53 -8.90 5.63
CA TYR A 80 14.26 -9.98 4.95
C TYR A 80 13.85 -10.17 3.49
N VAL A 81 13.08 -9.25 2.91
CA VAL A 81 12.70 -9.37 1.49
C VAL A 81 13.97 -9.28 0.64
N PRO A 82 14.32 -10.29 -0.16
CA PRO A 82 15.60 -10.35 -0.87
C PRO A 82 15.57 -9.54 -2.17
N TYR A 83 15.04 -8.31 -2.15
CA TYR A 83 14.89 -7.47 -3.35
C TYR A 83 16.24 -7.17 -4.00
N ASP A 84 17.30 -6.99 -3.21
CA ASP A 84 18.62 -6.62 -3.71
C ASP A 84 19.25 -7.77 -4.49
N ASN A 85 19.13 -9.00 -3.96
CA ASN A 85 19.51 -10.22 -4.67
C ASN A 85 18.70 -10.41 -5.96
N TRP A 86 17.40 -10.05 -5.95
CA TRP A 86 16.57 -10.11 -7.15
C TRP A 86 17.02 -9.11 -8.21
N THR A 87 17.31 -7.87 -7.84
CA THR A 87 17.75 -6.83 -8.78
C THR A 87 19.14 -7.12 -9.33
N GLU A 88 20.03 -7.66 -8.50
CA GLU A 88 21.36 -8.11 -8.92
C GLU A 88 21.24 -9.24 -9.95
N ARG A 89 20.43 -10.27 -9.68
CA ARG A 89 20.26 -11.41 -10.60
C ARG A 89 19.54 -11.06 -11.90
N LEU A 90 18.55 -10.16 -11.85
CA LEU A 90 17.72 -9.82 -13.01
C LEU A 90 18.34 -8.70 -13.86
N PHE A 91 19.04 -7.75 -13.25
CA PHE A 91 19.50 -6.53 -13.92
C PHE A 91 21.01 -6.28 -13.75
N GLY A 92 21.72 -7.07 -12.94
CA GLY A 92 23.13 -6.84 -12.63
C GLY A 92 23.38 -5.64 -11.73
N ILE A 93 22.36 -5.20 -10.97
CA ILE A 93 22.42 -3.97 -10.14
C ILE A 93 21.98 -4.31 -8.71
N SER A 94 22.85 -4.04 -7.73
CA SER A 94 22.47 -3.93 -6.32
C SER A 94 21.91 -2.52 -6.07
N LEU A 95 20.65 -2.44 -5.63
CA LEU A 95 20.05 -1.18 -5.21
C LEU A 95 20.70 -0.67 -3.93
N ASN A 96 21.07 -1.58 -3.01
CA ASN A 96 21.73 -1.22 -1.77
C ASN A 96 23.10 -0.57 -2.04
N GLU A 97 23.92 -1.13 -2.94
CA GLU A 97 25.19 -0.53 -3.33
C GLU A 97 24.99 0.80 -4.07
N LEU A 98 24.03 0.86 -5.01
CA LEU A 98 23.76 2.05 -5.80
C LEU A 98 23.38 3.26 -4.95
N PHE A 99 22.58 3.04 -3.90
CA PHE A 99 22.09 4.10 -3.01
C PHE A 99 22.81 4.17 -1.66
N GLY A 100 23.78 3.28 -1.41
CA GLY A 100 24.49 3.18 -0.13
C GLY A 100 23.62 2.75 1.05
N TRP A 101 22.52 2.04 0.81
CA TRP A 101 21.60 1.62 1.86
C TRP A 101 22.21 0.55 2.76
N GLN A 102 22.08 0.76 4.07
CA GLN A 102 22.59 -0.14 5.09
C GLN A 102 21.51 -1.04 5.70
N ARG A 103 20.26 -0.86 5.26
CA ARG A 103 19.09 -1.62 5.72
C ARG A 103 18.19 -1.98 4.54
N ASN A 104 17.31 -2.94 4.76
CA ASN A 104 16.26 -3.32 3.83
C ASN A 104 15.21 -2.20 3.72
N MET A 105 14.99 -1.72 2.49
CA MET A 105 14.04 -0.64 2.18
C MET A 105 12.67 -1.15 1.70
N TYR A 106 12.34 -2.43 1.88
CA TYR A 106 11.08 -2.96 1.36
C TYR A 106 9.86 -2.33 2.02
N ASP A 107 9.92 -2.05 3.31
CA ASP A 107 8.82 -1.38 4.00
C ASP A 107 8.57 0.03 3.45
N ARG A 108 9.63 0.76 3.13
CA ARG A 108 9.58 2.06 2.42
C ARG A 108 8.84 1.96 1.09
N LEU A 109 9.08 0.88 0.35
CA LEU A 109 8.37 0.58 -0.89
C LEU A 109 6.88 0.31 -0.64
N VAL A 110 6.53 -0.41 0.42
CA VAL A 110 5.14 -0.69 0.81
C VAL A 110 4.42 0.62 1.10
N HIS A 111 4.99 1.51 1.93
CA HIS A 111 4.39 2.81 2.24
C HIS A 111 4.27 3.73 1.03
N PHE A 112 5.30 3.81 0.19
CA PHE A 112 5.19 4.54 -1.08
C PHE A 112 4.08 3.97 -1.98
N SER A 113 4.00 2.65 -2.09
CA SER A 113 2.99 1.94 -2.90
C SER A 113 1.58 2.11 -2.34
N TYR A 114 1.43 2.15 -1.02
CA TYR A 114 0.18 2.46 -0.33
C TYR A 114 -0.37 3.81 -0.82
N GLY A 115 0.48 4.84 -0.76
CA GLY A 115 0.15 6.17 -1.26
C GLY A 115 -0.21 6.17 -2.73
N LEU A 116 0.65 5.60 -3.57
CA LEU A 116 0.52 5.67 -5.02
C LEU A 116 -0.67 4.86 -5.56
N LEU A 117 -0.83 3.62 -5.11
CA LEU A 117 -1.77 2.65 -5.68
C LEU A 117 -3.19 2.84 -5.14
N LEU A 118 -3.33 3.23 -3.87
CA LEU A 118 -4.65 3.35 -3.22
C LEU A 118 -5.29 4.72 -3.37
N PHE A 119 -4.54 5.74 -3.80
CA PHE A 119 -5.05 7.12 -3.86
C PHE A 119 -6.35 7.25 -4.67
N ASN A 120 -6.45 6.58 -5.81
CA ASN A 120 -7.66 6.62 -6.63
C ASN A 120 -8.86 5.98 -5.92
N ALA A 121 -8.64 4.91 -5.15
CA ALA A 121 -9.69 4.29 -4.34
C ALA A 121 -10.19 5.25 -3.25
N MET A 122 -9.28 6.02 -2.63
CA MET A 122 -9.63 7.06 -1.65
C MET A 122 -10.48 8.16 -2.30
N VAL A 123 -10.06 8.68 -3.46
CA VAL A 123 -10.82 9.69 -4.23
C VAL A 123 -12.22 9.19 -4.60
N GLU A 124 -12.32 7.97 -5.14
CA GLU A 124 -13.60 7.37 -5.56
C GLU A 124 -14.51 7.12 -4.35
N SER A 125 -13.96 6.64 -3.24
CA SER A 125 -14.70 6.45 -2.00
C SER A 125 -15.20 7.78 -1.45
N SER A 126 -14.36 8.81 -1.38
CA SER A 126 -14.75 10.15 -0.95
C SER A 126 -15.85 10.75 -1.85
N LYS A 127 -15.76 10.55 -3.16
CA LYS A 127 -16.79 10.97 -4.10
C LYS A 127 -18.12 10.27 -3.84
N SER A 128 -18.07 8.97 -3.59
CA SER A 128 -19.25 8.16 -3.34
C SER A 128 -19.91 8.49 -1.99
N ILE A 129 -19.12 8.66 -0.93
CA ILE A 129 -19.58 8.90 0.43
C ILE A 129 -20.06 10.34 0.59
N PHE A 130 -19.24 11.32 0.21
CA PHE A 130 -19.52 12.75 0.47
C PHE A 130 -20.29 13.44 -0.67
N LYS A 131 -20.51 12.75 -1.80
CA LYS A 131 -21.23 13.28 -2.99
C LYS A 131 -20.62 14.57 -3.55
N ILE A 132 -19.30 14.71 -3.48
CA ILE A 132 -18.56 15.89 -3.93
C ILE A 132 -18.26 15.81 -5.44
N SER A 133 -18.50 16.91 -6.16
CA SER A 133 -18.22 17.04 -7.60
C SER A 133 -16.87 17.69 -7.92
N SER A 134 -16.36 18.54 -7.02
CA SER A 134 -15.08 19.25 -7.21
C SER A 134 -13.88 18.30 -7.11
N ILE A 135 -13.15 18.13 -8.22
CA ILE A 135 -11.95 17.29 -8.25
C ILE A 135 -10.85 17.78 -7.31
N LYS A 136 -10.69 19.10 -7.16
CA LYS A 136 -9.69 19.69 -6.25
C LYS A 136 -10.02 19.36 -4.79
N LEU A 137 -11.29 19.45 -4.42
CA LEU A 137 -11.74 19.11 -3.06
C LEU A 137 -11.61 17.61 -2.79
N LEU A 138 -11.96 16.76 -3.77
CA LEU A 138 -11.77 15.31 -3.67
C LEU A 138 -10.29 14.93 -3.47
N VAL A 139 -9.38 15.57 -4.21
CA VAL A 139 -7.93 15.36 -4.06
C VAL A 139 -7.46 15.77 -2.68
N ALA A 140 -7.90 16.93 -2.17
CA ALA A 140 -7.54 17.39 -0.82
C ALA A 140 -8.03 16.39 0.25
N ILE A 141 -9.27 15.93 0.15
CA ILE A 141 -9.83 14.92 1.07
C ILE A 141 -9.07 13.60 0.98
N ALA A 142 -8.76 13.12 -0.23
CA ALA A 142 -8.00 11.89 -0.40
C ALA A 142 -6.59 11.98 0.17
N LEU A 143 -5.91 13.13 0.05
CA LEU A 143 -4.61 13.37 0.71
C LEU A 143 -4.73 13.38 2.24
N MET A 144 -5.79 14.01 2.79
CA MET A 144 -6.04 13.97 4.23
C MET A 144 -6.30 12.54 4.71
N ILE A 145 -7.09 11.75 3.97
CA ILE A 145 -7.31 10.33 4.27
C ILE A 145 -5.99 9.57 4.21
N ASN A 146 -5.20 9.74 3.14
CA ASN A 146 -3.91 9.08 2.97
C ASN A 146 -2.96 9.35 4.14
N MET A 147 -2.79 10.62 4.53
CA MET A 147 -1.93 10.99 5.67
C MET A 147 -2.47 10.48 7.00
N SER A 148 -3.76 10.69 7.28
CA SER A 148 -4.36 10.31 8.58
C SER A 148 -4.39 8.80 8.78
N SER A 149 -4.68 8.02 7.73
CA SER A 149 -4.64 6.56 7.80
C SER A 149 -3.21 6.02 7.90
N SER A 150 -2.23 6.65 7.25
CA SER A 150 -0.81 6.29 7.45
C SER A 150 -0.39 6.56 8.89
N LEU A 151 -0.74 7.72 9.45
CA LEU A 151 -0.50 8.03 10.86
C LEU A 151 -1.14 6.99 11.80
N LEU A 152 -2.41 6.64 11.56
CA LEU A 152 -3.10 5.65 12.39
C LEU A 152 -2.46 4.26 12.30
N TYR A 153 -1.91 3.89 11.14
CA TYR A 153 -1.17 2.65 10.97
C TYR A 153 0.13 2.66 11.79
N GLU A 154 0.94 3.73 11.69
CA GLU A 154 2.16 3.87 12.51
C GLU A 154 1.88 3.86 14.01
N LEU A 155 0.80 4.52 14.45
CA LEU A 155 0.39 4.52 15.85
C LEU A 155 -0.04 3.13 16.32
N LEU A 156 -0.69 2.35 15.45
CA LEU A 156 -1.06 0.97 15.72
C LEU A 156 0.19 0.09 15.85
N GLU A 157 1.16 0.22 14.95
CA GLU A 157 2.41 -0.56 15.01
C GLU A 157 3.25 -0.19 16.23
N TRP A 158 3.35 1.09 16.55
CA TRP A 158 3.94 1.54 17.81
C TRP A 158 3.22 0.94 19.02
N GLY A 159 1.89 0.95 19.01
CA GLY A 159 1.07 0.37 20.09
C GLY A 159 1.29 -1.14 20.27
N ILE A 160 1.38 -1.89 19.17
CA ILE A 160 1.70 -3.33 19.20
C ILE A 160 3.12 -3.53 19.74
N ALA A 161 4.12 -2.84 19.17
CA ALA A 161 5.51 -2.96 19.56
C ALA A 161 5.75 -2.64 21.03
N ALA A 162 5.02 -1.68 21.60
CA ALA A 162 5.06 -1.35 23.02
C ALA A 162 4.61 -2.50 23.95
N THR A 163 3.92 -3.51 23.43
CA THR A 163 3.45 -4.68 24.20
C THR A 163 4.25 -5.95 23.96
N LEU A 164 5.17 -5.95 22.99
CA LEU A 164 5.98 -7.11 22.61
C LEU A 164 7.35 -7.09 23.31
N SER A 165 8.06 -8.23 23.30
CA SER A 165 9.48 -8.22 23.65
C SER A 165 10.27 -7.42 22.61
N PRO A 166 11.46 -6.89 22.94
CA PRO A 166 12.29 -6.15 21.98
C PRO A 166 12.53 -6.93 20.67
N GLU A 167 12.78 -8.23 20.76
CA GLU A 167 13.02 -9.10 19.60
C GLU A 167 11.76 -9.29 18.75
N ALA A 168 10.60 -9.46 19.39
CA ALA A 168 9.32 -9.61 18.70
C ALA A 168 8.83 -8.28 18.08
N ALA A 169 9.07 -7.16 18.75
CA ALA A 169 8.78 -5.83 18.23
C ALA A 169 9.62 -5.52 16.98
N GLU A 170 10.92 -5.84 16.99
CA GLU A 170 11.80 -5.67 15.84
C GLU A 170 11.40 -6.61 14.68
N ALA A 171 11.05 -7.86 14.97
CA ALA A 171 10.60 -8.82 13.96
C ALA A 171 9.24 -8.45 13.32
N TYR A 172 8.39 -7.73 14.04
CA TYR A 172 7.07 -7.29 13.54
C TYR A 172 7.15 -5.95 12.80
N ASN A 173 7.76 -4.90 13.39
CA ASN A 173 7.82 -3.57 12.77
C ASN A 173 8.93 -3.44 11.72
N GLY A 174 10.01 -4.23 11.82
CA GLY A 174 11.11 -4.18 10.85
C GLY A 174 11.90 -2.85 10.82
N GLN A 175 11.99 -2.15 11.95
CA GLN A 175 12.60 -0.81 12.06
C GLN A 175 14.10 -0.80 11.79
N GLN A 176 14.79 -1.92 11.98
CA GLN A 176 16.22 -2.11 11.68
C GLN A 176 17.09 -1.02 12.33
N GLY A 177 16.72 -0.59 13.54
CA GLY A 177 17.40 0.46 14.31
C GLY A 177 17.17 1.91 13.82
N ASP A 178 16.27 2.16 12.87
CA ASP A 178 15.95 3.52 12.43
C ASP A 178 14.93 4.20 13.36
N ILE A 179 15.38 5.12 14.20
CA ILE A 179 14.50 5.87 15.10
C ILE A 179 13.49 6.77 14.37
N TRP A 180 13.71 7.05 13.08
CA TRP A 180 12.83 7.87 12.25
C TRP A 180 11.92 7.03 11.37
N ASP A 181 11.73 5.75 11.68
CA ASP A 181 11.08 4.81 10.79
C ASP A 181 9.72 5.30 10.31
N ALA A 182 8.78 5.38 11.26
CA ALA A 182 7.43 5.86 11.05
C ALA A 182 7.33 7.23 10.33
N HIS A 183 8.25 8.15 10.62
CA HIS A 183 8.24 9.49 10.01
C HIS A 183 8.51 9.43 8.51
N LYS A 184 9.51 8.65 8.12
CA LYS A 184 9.88 8.46 6.71
C LYS A 184 8.81 7.61 5.99
N ASP A 185 8.12 6.71 6.68
CA ASP A 185 7.07 5.86 6.11
C ASP A 185 5.84 6.70 5.77
N MET A 186 5.39 7.50 6.73
CA MET A 186 4.35 8.50 6.48
C MET A 186 4.73 9.48 5.37
N ALA A 187 5.99 9.92 5.31
CA ALA A 187 6.45 10.83 4.27
C ALA A 187 6.41 10.17 2.87
N LEU A 188 6.78 8.90 2.77
CA LEU A 188 6.72 8.14 1.51
C LEU A 188 5.29 7.81 1.09
N ALA A 189 4.42 7.48 2.04
CA ALA A 189 2.99 7.34 1.81
C ALA A 189 2.40 8.63 1.23
N LEU A 190 2.71 9.78 1.82
CA LEU A 190 2.31 11.08 1.29
C LEU A 190 2.89 11.33 -0.10
N LEU A 191 4.17 11.04 -0.33
CA LEU A 191 4.81 11.24 -1.63
C LEU A 191 4.12 10.44 -2.74
N GLY A 192 3.82 9.16 -2.49
CA GLY A 192 3.05 8.32 -3.42
C GLY A 192 1.68 8.92 -3.72
N GLY A 193 0.98 9.39 -2.68
CA GLY A 193 -0.31 10.07 -2.80
C GLY A 193 -0.24 11.37 -3.61
N LEU A 194 0.79 12.20 -3.41
CA LEU A 194 1.01 13.45 -4.14
C LEU A 194 1.27 13.19 -5.63
N ILE A 195 2.05 12.17 -5.97
CA ILE A 195 2.28 11.78 -7.37
C ILE A 195 0.97 11.34 -8.02
N ALA A 196 0.20 10.47 -7.37
CA ALA A 196 -1.11 10.04 -7.86
C ALA A 196 -2.08 11.21 -8.04
N ALA A 197 -2.11 12.14 -7.08
CA ALA A 197 -2.88 13.38 -7.14
C ALA A 197 -2.50 14.25 -8.33
N GLY A 198 -1.19 14.45 -8.56
CA GLY A 198 -0.67 15.20 -9.71
C GLY A 198 -1.12 14.60 -11.04
N ILE A 199 -1.01 13.28 -11.20
CA ILE A 199 -1.49 12.56 -12.39
C ILE A 199 -2.99 12.77 -12.61
N LEU A 200 -3.79 12.68 -11.54
CA LEU A 200 -5.24 12.85 -11.60
C LEU A 200 -5.65 14.28 -12.01
N LEU A 201 -5.04 15.29 -11.39
CA LEU A 201 -5.28 16.70 -11.70
C LEU A 201 -4.83 17.04 -13.13
N PHE A 202 -3.70 16.50 -13.58
CA PHE A 202 -3.23 16.68 -14.94
C PHE A 202 -4.24 16.13 -15.96
N LYS A 203 -4.75 14.92 -15.75
CA LYS A 203 -5.79 14.33 -16.62
C LYS A 203 -7.07 15.15 -16.65
N ALA A 204 -7.52 15.64 -15.49
CA ALA A 204 -8.70 16.50 -15.40
C ALA A 204 -8.52 17.83 -16.16
N SER A 205 -7.30 18.39 -16.14
CA SER A 205 -6.99 19.63 -16.86
C SER A 205 -7.07 19.47 -18.38
N ILE A 206 -6.62 18.34 -18.92
CA ILE A 206 -6.68 18.03 -20.36
C ILE A 206 -8.13 17.88 -20.81
N GLN A 207 -8.93 17.12 -20.06
CA GLN A 207 -10.35 16.91 -20.38
C GLN A 207 -11.11 18.24 -20.43
N THR A 208 -10.89 19.11 -19.44
CA THR A 208 -11.54 20.43 -19.39
C THR A 208 -11.19 21.32 -20.59
N ARG A 209 -9.96 21.20 -21.14
CA ARG A 209 -9.55 21.93 -22.34
C ARG A 209 -10.19 21.38 -23.61
N SER A 210 -10.33 20.06 -23.73
CA SER A 210 -10.96 19.40 -24.87
C SER A 210 -12.46 19.71 -25.03
N PHE A 211 -13.17 20.03 -23.94
CA PHE A 211 -14.59 20.41 -23.99
C PHE A 211 -14.82 21.90 -24.32
N LYS A 212 -13.75 22.71 -24.37
CA LYS A 212 -13.81 24.15 -24.66
C LYS A 212 -13.40 24.49 -26.09
N GLN A 213 -12.98 23.51 -26.88
CA GLN A 213 -12.72 23.60 -28.32
C GLN A 213 -13.89 22.98 -29.07
#